data_AF-A0A2W4V1S2-F1
#
_entry.id   AF-A0A2W4V1S2-F1
#
_cell.length_a   1.000
_cell.length_b   1.000
_cell.length_c   1.000
_cell.angle_alpha   90.00
_cell.angle_beta   90.00
_cell.angle_gamma   90.00
#
_symmetry.space_group_name_H-M   'P 1'
#
loop_
_entity.id
_entity.type
_entity.pdbx_description
1 polymer ?
#
loop_
_entity_poly.entity_id
_entity_poly.type
_entity_poly.pdbx_seq_one_letter_code
_entity_poly.pdbx_strand_id
1 'polypeptide(L)'
;MWLAGGKARRISVKHPWPISQIDALIVSGGDDIHPSLYGEEEAPKAHYDPDRDALEQAHIAWALKHQLPMLGICRGTQLINVSLGGSLHIDIRAKRKLTSNRGTVLPRKTAALRASSCLALVTRASRLRINSLHHQAIDQLGEGVQIVARDLDGFVQGIEPTGPCHWLGVQWHPEYLLYRPQHRRLFKWLVQQCKQASLRV
;
A
#
# COMPACT_ATOMS: atom_id res chain seq x y z
N MET A 1 11.55 -0.62 -9.66
CA MET A 1 11.09 -0.01 -10.93
C MET A 1 12.02 -0.27 -12.10
N TRP A 2 13.32 0.04 -12.03
CA TRP A 2 14.25 -0.22 -13.14
C TRP A 2 14.26 -1.69 -13.60
N LEU A 3 14.32 -2.65 -12.67
CA LEU A 3 14.21 -4.09 -12.95
C LEU A 3 12.87 -4.53 -13.60
N ALA A 4 11.84 -3.68 -13.52
CA ALA A 4 10.54 -3.90 -14.14
C ALA A 4 10.37 -3.15 -15.48
N GLY A 5 11.39 -2.39 -15.91
CA GLY A 5 11.37 -1.60 -17.15
C GLY A 5 10.77 -0.20 -17.01
N GLY A 6 10.61 0.32 -15.78
CA GLY A 6 10.10 1.67 -15.53
C GLY A 6 11.18 2.67 -15.11
N LYS A 7 10.96 3.96 -15.39
CA LYS A 7 11.78 5.08 -14.91
C LYS A 7 11.14 5.69 -13.67
N ALA A 8 11.81 5.59 -12.52
CA ALA A 8 11.29 6.15 -11.27
C ALA A 8 11.72 7.62 -11.13
N ARG A 9 10.80 8.46 -10.64
CA ARG A 9 11.08 9.82 -10.19
C ARG A 9 10.58 9.98 -8.76
N ARG A 10 11.38 10.59 -7.89
CA ARG A 10 10.99 10.88 -6.51
C ARG A 10 10.15 12.14 -6.49
N ILE A 11 8.99 12.08 -5.84
CA ILE A 11 8.14 13.24 -5.54
C ILE A 11 8.17 13.45 -4.04
N SER A 12 8.36 14.69 -3.60
CA SER A 12 8.34 15.10 -2.20
C SER A 12 8.02 16.57 -2.09
N VAL A 13 7.75 17.08 -0.89
CA VAL A 13 7.58 18.53 -0.64
C VAL A 13 8.76 19.35 -1.21
N LYS A 14 9.99 18.84 -1.08
CA LYS A 14 11.21 19.48 -1.61
C LYS A 14 11.47 19.24 -3.11
N HIS A 15 10.72 18.33 -3.74
CA HIS A 15 10.91 17.91 -5.13
C HIS A 15 9.54 17.68 -5.77
N PRO A 16 8.75 18.75 -5.96
CA PRO A 16 7.41 18.62 -6.50
C PRO A 16 7.47 18.16 -7.95
N TRP A 17 6.47 17.38 -8.35
CA TRP A 17 6.27 16.97 -9.73
C TRP A 17 4.77 16.89 -10.01
N PRO A 18 4.28 17.39 -11.16
CA PRO A 18 2.86 17.32 -11.47
C PRO A 18 2.41 15.86 -11.63
N ILE A 19 1.39 15.45 -10.87
CA ILE A 19 0.79 14.11 -10.96
C ILE A 19 0.22 13.82 -12.36
N SER A 20 -0.20 14.86 -13.10
CA SER A 20 -0.68 14.72 -14.48
C SER A 20 0.42 14.32 -15.48
N GLN A 21 1.69 14.34 -15.08
CA GLN A 21 2.84 14.00 -15.92
C GLN A 21 3.52 12.68 -15.51
N ILE A 22 2.80 11.79 -14.80
CA ILE A 22 3.32 10.46 -14.47
C ILE A 22 2.36 9.36 -14.94
N ASP A 23 2.92 8.21 -15.31
CA ASP A 23 2.14 7.07 -15.80
C ASP A 23 1.65 6.13 -14.69
N ALA A 24 2.23 6.25 -13.49
CA ALA A 24 1.84 5.49 -12.30
C ALA A 24 2.37 6.14 -11.03
N LEU A 25 1.67 5.90 -9.93
CA LEU A 25 2.04 6.35 -8.59
C LEU A 25 2.49 5.19 -7.70
N ILE A 26 3.61 5.35 -6.99
CA ILE A 26 3.95 4.48 -5.86
C ILE A 26 3.90 5.34 -4.61
N VAL A 27 3.02 4.99 -3.68
CA VAL A 27 2.99 5.60 -2.36
C VAL A 27 3.80 4.70 -1.44
N SER A 28 5.01 5.14 -1.08
CA SER A 28 5.95 4.35 -0.29
C SER A 28 5.56 4.29 1.19
N GLY A 29 6.27 3.44 1.94
CA GLY A 29 6.25 3.50 3.39
C GLY A 29 6.76 4.84 3.95
N GLY A 30 6.68 5.00 5.27
CA GLY A 30 7.08 6.23 5.97
C GLY A 30 6.68 6.21 7.44
N ASP A 31 6.91 7.33 8.12
CA ASP A 31 6.45 7.59 9.50
C ASP A 31 4.93 7.57 9.60
N ASP A 32 4.38 7.27 10.77
CA ASP A 32 2.95 7.00 10.97
C ASP A 32 1.99 8.09 10.46
N ILE A 33 0.76 7.69 10.07
CA ILE A 33 -0.28 8.62 9.60
C ILE A 33 -0.92 9.33 10.80
N HIS A 34 -1.14 10.64 10.70
CA HIS A 34 -1.76 11.43 11.76
C HIS A 34 -3.20 10.96 12.07
N PRO A 35 -3.57 10.65 13.34
CA PRO A 35 -4.90 10.18 13.74
C PRO A 35 -6.07 11.07 13.33
N SER A 36 -5.86 12.39 13.34
CA SER A 36 -6.84 13.37 12.86
C SER A 36 -7.30 13.13 11.41
N LEU A 37 -6.50 12.45 10.58
CA LEU A 37 -6.84 12.14 9.19
C LEU A 37 -7.91 11.04 9.06
N TYR A 38 -8.18 10.28 10.13
CA TYR A 38 -9.23 9.25 10.17
C TYR A 38 -10.15 9.37 11.38
N GLY A 39 -10.21 10.56 12.00
CA GLY A 39 -11.22 10.90 13.00
C GLY A 39 -10.95 10.42 14.43
N GLU A 40 -9.71 10.08 14.78
CA GLU A 40 -9.33 9.71 16.16
C GLU A 40 -8.51 10.79 16.89
N GLU A 41 -8.62 10.82 18.21
CA GLU A 41 -7.87 11.72 19.11
C GLU A 41 -6.38 11.33 19.17
N GLU A 42 -5.53 12.32 19.48
CA GLU A 42 -4.07 12.19 19.42
C GLU A 42 -3.51 11.05 20.28
N ALA A 43 -2.72 10.18 19.66
CA ALA A 43 -1.91 9.22 20.39
C ALA A 43 -0.58 9.87 20.81
N PRO A 44 -0.17 9.77 22.09
CA PRO A 44 1.10 10.32 22.52
C PRO A 44 2.24 9.45 21.97
N LYS A 45 3.03 9.99 21.03
CA LYS A 45 4.29 9.46 20.42
C LYS A 45 4.19 8.94 18.98
N ALA A 46 3.73 9.74 18.03
CA ALA A 46 4.08 9.51 16.63
C ALA A 46 4.71 10.77 15.99
N HIS A 47 5.64 10.53 15.08
CA HIS A 47 6.23 11.57 14.25
C HIS A 47 5.34 11.74 13.02
N TYR A 48 4.67 12.88 12.95
CA TYR A 48 3.78 13.21 11.84
C TYR A 48 4.43 14.22 10.91
N ASP A 49 4.19 14.10 9.60
CA ASP A 49 4.64 15.05 8.58
C ASP A 49 3.43 15.57 7.80
N PRO A 50 2.76 16.63 8.31
CA PRO A 50 1.51 17.12 7.73
C PRO A 50 1.65 17.59 6.28
N ASP A 51 2.80 18.18 5.92
CA ASP A 51 3.04 18.65 4.55
C ASP A 51 3.17 17.48 3.58
N ARG A 52 3.84 16.41 4.03
CA ARG A 52 3.91 15.16 3.26
C ARG A 52 2.54 14.48 3.17
N ASP A 53 1.80 14.41 4.27
CA ASP A 53 0.46 13.84 4.31
C ASP A 53 -0.45 14.54 3.29
N ALA A 54 -0.46 15.87 3.29
CA ALA A 54 -1.25 16.68 2.36
C ALA A 54 -0.83 16.43 0.89
N LEU A 55 0.47 16.38 0.61
CA LEU A 55 0.99 16.08 -0.73
C LEU A 55 0.53 14.69 -1.21
N GLU A 56 0.74 13.68 -0.39
CA GLU A 56 0.42 12.29 -0.73
C GLU A 56 -1.09 12.09 -0.87
N GLN A 57 -1.92 12.67 0.01
CA GLN A 57 -3.37 12.65 -0.11
C GLN A 57 -3.85 13.30 -1.41
N ALA A 58 -3.31 14.48 -1.76
CA ALA A 58 -3.66 15.14 -3.02
C ALA A 58 -3.31 14.27 -4.25
N HIS A 59 -2.16 13.58 -4.23
CA HIS A 59 -1.74 12.68 -5.30
C HIS A 59 -2.59 11.41 -5.36
N ILE A 60 -2.94 10.83 -4.21
CA ILE A 60 -3.82 9.67 -4.11
C ILE A 60 -5.21 10.02 -4.63
N ALA A 61 -5.80 11.13 -4.18
CA ALA A 61 -7.11 11.58 -4.62
C ALA A 61 -7.15 11.79 -6.14
N TRP A 62 -6.10 12.42 -6.70
CA TRP A 62 -6.00 12.59 -8.15
C TRP A 62 -5.88 11.25 -8.88
N ALA A 63 -5.04 10.33 -8.38
CA ALA A 63 -4.81 9.01 -8.96
C ALA A 63 -6.10 8.17 -8.96
N LEU A 64 -6.84 8.15 -7.84
CA LEU A 64 -8.12 7.47 -7.71
C LEU A 64 -9.15 8.03 -8.70
N LYS A 65 -9.26 9.36 -8.80
CA LYS A 65 -10.20 10.04 -9.70
C LYS A 65 -9.94 9.71 -11.18
N HIS A 66 -8.68 9.59 -11.59
CA HIS A 66 -8.29 9.36 -12.99
C HIS A 66 -7.94 7.90 -13.29
N GLN A 67 -8.19 6.99 -12.33
CA GLN A 67 -7.80 5.57 -12.43
C GLN A 67 -6.32 5.38 -12.81
N LEU A 68 -5.44 6.26 -12.34
CA LEU A 68 -4.01 6.17 -12.55
C LEU A 68 -3.48 4.90 -11.87
N PRO A 69 -2.67 4.07 -12.55
CA PRO A 69 -2.11 2.89 -11.94
C PRO A 69 -1.33 3.22 -10.66
N MET A 70 -1.62 2.52 -9.56
CA MET A 70 -1.03 2.86 -8.27
C MET A 70 -0.62 1.62 -7.44
N LEU A 71 0.47 1.76 -6.68
CA LEU A 71 0.90 0.77 -5.68
C LEU A 71 1.15 1.45 -4.33
N GLY A 72 0.32 1.15 -3.33
CA GLY A 72 0.51 1.58 -1.95
C GLY A 72 1.30 0.56 -1.14
N ILE A 73 2.37 1.00 -0.48
CA ILE A 73 3.28 0.14 0.29
C ILE A 73 3.31 0.57 1.74
N CYS A 74 3.04 -0.35 2.66
CA CYS A 74 3.02 -0.14 4.10
C CYS A 74 2.12 1.06 4.47
N ARG A 75 2.70 2.21 4.84
CA ARG A 75 1.94 3.44 5.04
C ARG A 75 1.13 3.86 3.81
N GLY A 76 1.65 3.68 2.60
CA GLY A 76 0.92 4.04 1.39
C GLY A 76 -0.41 3.31 1.25
N THR A 77 -0.49 2.03 1.66
CA THR A 77 -1.78 1.32 1.64
C THR A 77 -2.76 1.83 2.70
N GLN A 78 -2.25 2.32 3.83
CA GLN A 78 -3.05 2.89 4.89
C GLN A 78 -3.61 4.25 4.46
N LEU A 79 -2.78 5.11 3.84
CA LEU A 79 -3.22 6.40 3.30
C LEU A 79 -4.28 6.25 2.22
N ILE A 80 -4.16 5.24 1.34
CA ILE A 80 -5.20 4.96 0.34
C ILE A 80 -6.54 4.62 1.03
N ASN A 81 -6.50 3.77 2.05
CA ASN A 81 -7.70 3.42 2.81
C ASN A 81 -8.33 4.63 3.50
N VAL A 82 -7.52 5.47 4.16
CA VAL A 82 -7.96 6.70 4.84
C VAL A 82 -8.52 7.71 3.83
N SER A 83 -7.89 7.86 2.66
CA SER A 83 -8.39 8.74 1.59
C SER A 83 -9.74 8.31 1.01
N LEU A 84 -10.12 7.04 1.23
CA LEU A 84 -11.41 6.46 0.87
C LEU A 84 -12.39 6.42 2.06
N GLY A 85 -12.07 7.08 3.17
CA GLY A 85 -12.93 7.16 4.37
C GLY A 85 -12.81 5.98 5.35
N GLY A 86 -11.79 5.13 5.21
CA GLY A 86 -11.50 4.07 6.16
C GLY A 86 -10.69 4.52 7.38
N SER A 87 -10.50 3.63 8.34
CA SER A 87 -9.76 3.91 9.59
C SER A 87 -8.61 2.93 9.85
N LEU A 88 -7.77 3.25 10.83
CA LEU A 88 -6.60 2.47 11.21
C LEU A 88 -6.64 2.13 12.69
N HIS A 89 -6.15 0.94 13.05
CA HIS A 89 -5.70 0.69 14.40
C HIS A 89 -4.40 1.47 14.65
N ILE A 90 -4.40 2.32 15.68
CA ILE A 90 -3.23 3.09 16.12
C ILE A 90 -2.08 2.16 16.51
N ASP A 91 -2.38 1.05 17.19
CA ASP A 91 -1.38 0.04 17.54
C ASP A 91 -2.01 -1.36 17.64
N ILE A 92 -1.48 -2.29 16.86
CA ILE A 92 -1.90 -3.70 16.85
C ILE A 92 -1.06 -4.58 17.76
N ARG A 93 0.02 -4.07 18.38
CA ARG A 93 0.98 -4.89 19.13
C ARG A 93 0.34 -5.65 20.28
N ALA A 94 -0.54 -5.00 21.03
CA ALA A 94 -1.30 -5.61 22.12
C ALA A 94 -2.37 -6.59 21.62
N LYS A 95 -2.80 -6.46 20.36
CA LYS A 95 -3.84 -7.29 19.74
C LYS A 95 -3.28 -8.57 19.09
N ARG A 96 -1.97 -8.66 18.83
CA ARG A 96 -1.35 -9.84 18.21
C ARG A 96 -1.25 -11.02 19.19
N LYS A 97 -1.61 -12.20 18.71
CA LYS A 97 -1.55 -13.47 19.48
C LYS A 97 -0.74 -14.55 18.75
N LEU A 98 -0.87 -14.64 17.43
CA LEU A 98 -0.31 -15.68 16.58
C LEU A 98 0.92 -15.24 15.78
N THR A 99 1.13 -13.93 15.60
CA THR A 99 2.30 -13.41 14.88
C THR A 99 3.16 -12.47 15.74
N SER A 100 4.46 -12.43 15.43
CA SER A 100 5.43 -11.65 16.20
C SER A 100 5.27 -10.13 16.01
N ASN A 101 5.48 -9.38 17.09
CA ASN A 101 5.64 -7.92 17.08
C ASN A 101 7.01 -7.44 16.58
N ARG A 102 7.96 -8.36 16.32
CA ARG A 102 9.31 -7.99 15.91
C ARG A 102 9.31 -7.37 14.50
N GLY A 103 9.73 -6.11 14.43
CA GLY A 103 10.08 -5.45 13.18
C GLY A 103 11.23 -6.16 12.48
N THR A 104 11.05 -6.59 11.23
CA THR A 104 12.11 -7.20 10.43
C THR A 104 11.88 -7.02 8.93
N VAL A 105 12.98 -6.80 8.19
CA VAL A 105 13.01 -6.83 6.72
C VAL A 105 12.93 -8.25 6.17
N LEU A 106 13.16 -9.27 7.01
CA LEU A 106 13.13 -10.68 6.61
C LEU A 106 11.67 -11.17 6.52
N PRO A 107 11.35 -12.06 5.57
CA PRO A 107 9.99 -12.51 5.32
C PRO A 107 9.57 -13.58 6.34
N ARG A 108 9.29 -13.14 7.57
CA ARG A 108 8.98 -13.99 8.73
C ARG A 108 7.50 -14.27 8.95
N LYS A 109 6.61 -13.41 8.43
CA LYS A 109 5.16 -13.59 8.51
C LYS A 109 4.60 -14.20 7.23
N THR A 110 3.38 -14.69 7.31
CA THR A 110 2.64 -15.23 6.17
C THR A 110 1.36 -14.43 5.98
N ALA A 111 1.14 -13.94 4.77
CA ALA A 111 -0.14 -13.41 4.33
C ALA A 111 -0.88 -14.46 3.52
N ALA A 112 -2.13 -14.76 3.88
CA ALA A 112 -3.04 -15.56 3.08
C ALA A 112 -3.79 -14.65 2.11
N LEU A 113 -3.81 -15.01 0.83
CA LEU A 113 -4.41 -14.21 -0.25
C LEU A 113 -5.75 -14.84 -0.68
N ARG A 114 -6.71 -13.98 -1.02
CA ARG A 114 -7.99 -14.41 -1.60
C ARG A 114 -7.76 -14.91 -3.03
N ALA A 115 -8.18 -16.14 -3.34
CA ALA A 115 -7.80 -16.86 -4.56
C ALA A 115 -8.15 -16.14 -5.89
N SER A 116 -9.20 -15.32 -5.91
CA SER A 116 -9.66 -14.56 -7.08
C SER A 116 -9.21 -13.09 -7.09
N SER A 117 -8.40 -12.67 -6.12
CA SER A 117 -7.92 -11.29 -6.05
C SER A 117 -6.90 -10.99 -7.14
N CYS A 118 -6.88 -9.74 -7.58
CA CYS A 118 -5.84 -9.23 -8.47
C CYS A 118 -4.45 -9.45 -7.84
N LEU A 119 -4.31 -9.23 -6.53
CA LEU A 119 -3.08 -9.51 -5.80
C LEU A 119 -2.62 -10.98 -5.90
N ALA A 120 -3.53 -11.95 -5.75
CA ALA A 120 -3.22 -13.37 -5.90
C ALA A 120 -2.82 -13.72 -7.33
N LEU A 121 -3.50 -13.17 -8.33
CA LEU A 121 -3.20 -13.38 -9.75
C LEU A 121 -1.84 -12.79 -10.14
N VAL A 122 -1.55 -11.56 -9.71
CA VAL A 122 -0.27 -10.87 -9.98
C VAL A 122 0.88 -11.63 -9.35
N THR A 123 0.75 -12.02 -8.09
CA THR A 123 1.82 -12.72 -7.36
C THR A 123 1.89 -14.20 -7.73
N ARG A 124 0.82 -14.75 -8.31
CA ARG A 124 0.56 -16.18 -8.57
C ARG A 124 0.77 -17.03 -7.31
N ALA A 125 0.13 -16.62 -6.23
CA ALA A 125 0.26 -17.26 -4.94
C ALA A 125 -1.04 -17.18 -4.13
N SER A 126 -1.35 -18.25 -3.40
CA SER A 126 -2.40 -18.26 -2.37
C SER A 126 -1.89 -17.83 -0.99
N ARG A 127 -0.57 -17.89 -0.77
CA ARG A 127 0.10 -17.43 0.44
C ARG A 127 1.45 -16.80 0.10
N LEU A 128 1.82 -15.73 0.81
CA LEU A 128 3.10 -15.05 0.65
C LEU A 128 3.85 -14.97 1.96
N ARG A 129 5.16 -15.21 1.90
CA ARG A 129 6.08 -14.87 2.98
C ARG A 129 6.41 -13.37 2.88
N ILE A 130 6.08 -12.63 3.93
CA ILE A 130 6.15 -11.17 3.99
C ILE A 130 6.97 -10.70 5.19
N ASN A 131 7.58 -9.52 5.04
CA ASN A 131 8.26 -8.82 6.12
C ASN A 131 7.27 -7.95 6.90
N SER A 132 7.69 -7.41 8.04
CA SER A 132 6.79 -6.66 8.93
C SER A 132 7.57 -5.53 9.58
N LEU A 133 7.25 -4.29 9.23
CA LEU A 133 7.87 -3.07 9.73
C LEU A 133 6.79 -2.03 10.08
N HIS A 134 5.68 -2.50 10.63
CA HIS A 134 4.51 -1.68 10.93
C HIS A 134 3.90 -2.11 12.27
N HIS A 135 3.33 -1.14 12.99
CA HIS A 135 2.54 -1.37 14.21
C HIS A 135 1.09 -0.88 14.06
N GLN A 136 0.81 -0.02 13.07
CA GLN A 136 -0.54 0.29 12.61
C GLN A 136 -1.05 -0.75 11.61
N ALA A 137 -2.36 -0.94 11.51
CA ALA A 137 -2.99 -1.70 10.43
C ALA A 137 -4.37 -1.13 10.12
N ILE A 138 -4.91 -1.44 8.94
CA ILE A 138 -6.29 -1.07 8.58
C ILE A 138 -7.30 -1.73 9.53
N ASP A 139 -8.22 -0.93 10.05
CA ASP A 139 -9.33 -1.35 10.89
C ASP A 139 -10.62 -1.43 10.06
N GLN A 140 -11.19 -0.27 9.71
CA GLN A 140 -12.35 -0.17 8.82
C GLN A 140 -11.91 0.17 7.40
N LEU A 141 -12.55 -0.46 6.41
CA LEU A 141 -12.29 -0.19 5.01
C LEU A 141 -12.98 1.10 4.55
N GLY A 142 -12.29 1.84 3.69
CA GLY A 142 -12.90 2.90 2.91
C GLY A 142 -13.85 2.37 1.83
N GLU A 143 -14.56 3.29 1.19
CA GLU A 143 -15.53 2.99 0.14
C GLU A 143 -14.87 2.38 -1.11
N GLY A 144 -15.52 1.39 -1.73
CA GLY A 144 -15.05 0.77 -2.96
C GLY A 144 -13.79 -0.08 -2.81
N VAL A 145 -13.43 -0.46 -1.57
CA VAL A 145 -12.25 -1.28 -1.25
C VAL A 145 -12.65 -2.68 -0.79
N GLN A 146 -11.85 -3.68 -1.14
CA GLN A 146 -11.96 -5.03 -0.59
C GLN A 146 -10.64 -5.53 -0.01
N ILE A 147 -10.73 -6.37 1.02
CA ILE A 147 -9.59 -7.06 1.62
C ILE A 147 -9.25 -8.30 0.82
N VAL A 148 -7.98 -8.41 0.46
CA VAL A 148 -7.49 -9.51 -0.38
C VAL A 148 -6.30 -10.24 0.21
N ALA A 149 -5.72 -9.73 1.28
CA ALA A 149 -4.78 -10.49 2.09
C ALA A 149 -4.93 -10.20 3.59
N ARG A 150 -4.76 -11.24 4.41
CA ARG A 150 -4.69 -11.14 5.88
C ARG A 150 -3.54 -11.99 6.42
N ASP A 151 -2.99 -11.60 7.57
CA ASP A 151 -2.05 -12.46 8.32
C ASP A 151 -2.79 -13.47 9.21
N LEU A 152 -2.04 -14.25 10.00
CA LEU A 152 -2.62 -15.26 10.89
C LEU A 152 -3.44 -14.68 12.05
N ASP A 153 -3.18 -13.43 12.46
CA ASP A 153 -3.99 -12.72 13.45
C ASP A 153 -5.23 -12.08 12.82
N GLY A 154 -5.40 -12.18 11.50
CA GLY A 154 -6.50 -11.56 10.76
C GLY A 154 -6.26 -10.10 10.40
N PHE A 155 -5.10 -9.51 10.70
CA PHE A 155 -4.82 -8.13 10.29
C PHE A 155 -4.72 -8.03 8.78
N VAL A 156 -5.27 -6.94 8.24
CA VAL A 156 -5.24 -6.65 6.81
C VAL A 156 -3.79 -6.51 6.36
N GLN A 157 -3.43 -7.27 5.32
CA GLN A 157 -2.11 -7.25 4.69
C GLN A 157 -2.18 -6.76 3.25
N GLY A 158 -3.35 -6.79 2.62
CA GLY A 158 -3.53 -6.29 1.28
C GLY A 158 -4.97 -5.93 0.97
N ILE A 159 -5.12 -4.84 0.23
CA ILE A 159 -6.38 -4.28 -0.24
C ILE A 159 -6.29 -3.94 -1.73
N GLU A 160 -7.41 -3.96 -2.41
CA GLU A 160 -7.55 -3.60 -3.82
C GLU A 160 -8.98 -3.06 -4.07
N PRO A 161 -9.25 -2.39 -5.20
CA PRO A 161 -10.60 -1.88 -5.47
C PRO A 161 -11.59 -3.04 -5.69
N THR A 162 -12.87 -2.79 -5.44
CA THR A 162 -13.95 -3.75 -5.75
C THR A 162 -14.21 -3.86 -7.26
N GLY A 163 -13.90 -2.80 -8.01
CA GLY A 163 -13.99 -2.73 -9.46
C GLY A 163 -12.70 -3.15 -10.21
N PRO A 164 -12.43 -2.56 -11.39
CA PRO A 164 -11.20 -2.82 -12.14
C PRO A 164 -9.94 -2.56 -11.31
N CYS A 165 -9.05 -3.55 -11.27
CA CYS A 165 -7.80 -3.49 -10.52
C CYS A 165 -6.78 -2.57 -11.21
N HIS A 166 -6.86 -1.28 -10.92
CA HIS A 166 -5.89 -0.27 -11.33
C HIS A 166 -4.92 0.10 -10.19
N TRP A 167 -5.24 -0.24 -8.94
CA TRP A 167 -4.33 -0.07 -7.82
C TRP A 167 -4.27 -1.30 -6.92
N LEU A 168 -3.13 -1.47 -6.25
CA LEU A 168 -2.92 -2.47 -5.21
C LEU A 168 -2.34 -1.82 -3.96
N GLY A 169 -2.81 -2.23 -2.79
CA GLY A 169 -2.26 -1.82 -1.50
C GLY A 169 -1.71 -3.04 -0.75
N VAL A 170 -0.47 -2.96 -0.25
CA VAL A 170 0.17 -4.02 0.53
C VAL A 170 0.79 -3.45 1.79
N GLN A 171 0.59 -4.11 2.93
CA GLN A 171 1.06 -3.63 4.24
C GLN A 171 2.54 -3.92 4.50
N TRP A 172 3.12 -4.87 3.77
CA TRP A 172 4.54 -5.23 3.86
C TRP A 172 5.38 -4.40 2.87
N HIS A 173 6.70 -4.58 2.91
CA HIS A 173 7.67 -3.89 2.05
C HIS A 173 8.23 -4.83 0.97
N PRO A 174 7.56 -5.01 -0.19
CA PRO A 174 8.02 -5.86 -1.28
C PRO A 174 9.36 -5.40 -1.90
N GLU A 175 9.71 -4.12 -1.75
CA GLU A 175 10.98 -3.52 -2.18
C GLU A 175 12.21 -4.12 -1.47
N TYR A 176 12.06 -4.63 -0.25
CA TYR A 176 13.13 -5.37 0.44
C TYR A 176 13.14 -6.86 0.11
N LEU A 177 12.13 -7.34 -0.63
CA LEU A 177 11.95 -8.75 -0.96
C LEU A 177 12.14 -9.03 -2.45
N LEU A 178 12.83 -8.13 -3.16
CA LEU A 178 13.06 -8.22 -4.60
C LEU A 178 13.83 -9.48 -5.02
N TYR A 179 14.52 -10.19 -4.13
CA TYR A 179 15.13 -11.49 -4.45
C TYR A 179 14.09 -12.60 -4.69
N ARG A 180 12.84 -12.41 -4.22
CA ARG A 180 11.72 -13.34 -4.45
C ARG A 180 10.88 -12.91 -5.66
N PRO A 181 10.63 -13.81 -6.64
CA PRO A 181 9.87 -13.49 -7.84
C PRO A 181 8.47 -12.93 -7.58
N GLN A 182 7.76 -13.43 -6.56
CA GLN A 182 6.39 -13.02 -6.25
C GLN A 182 6.29 -11.52 -5.94
N HIS A 183 7.25 -10.98 -5.19
CA HIS A 183 7.29 -9.56 -4.82
C HIS A 183 7.72 -8.66 -5.99
N ARG A 184 8.64 -9.14 -6.84
CA ARG A 184 8.99 -8.44 -8.09
C ARG A 184 7.80 -8.28 -9.03
N ARG A 185 6.86 -9.22 -9.03
CA ARG A 185 5.69 -9.18 -9.92
C ARG A 185 4.77 -7.99 -9.64
N LEU A 186 4.71 -7.47 -8.40
CA LEU A 186 3.94 -6.27 -8.08
C LEU A 186 4.43 -5.05 -8.88
N PHE A 187 5.75 -4.84 -8.91
CA PHE A 187 6.34 -3.74 -9.68
C PHE A 187 6.22 -3.96 -11.20
N LYS A 188 6.31 -5.21 -11.66
CA LYS A 188 6.09 -5.54 -13.07
C LYS A 188 4.64 -5.30 -13.49
N TRP A 189 3.68 -5.67 -12.64
CA TRP A 189 2.26 -5.41 -12.85
C TRP A 189 2.01 -3.90 -12.97
N LEU A 190 2.59 -3.09 -12.09
CA LEU A 190 2.42 -1.63 -12.16
C LEU A 190 2.90 -1.07 -13.51
N VAL A 191 4.10 -1.46 -13.96
CA VAL A 191 4.63 -1.04 -15.28
C VAL A 191 3.75 -1.54 -16.43
N GLN A 192 3.18 -2.74 -16.33
CA GLN A 192 2.25 -3.26 -17.33
C GLN A 192 0.95 -2.45 -17.37
N GLN A 193 0.43 -2.03 -16.21
CA GLN A 193 -0.76 -1.17 -16.14
C GLN A 193 -0.51 0.18 -16.82
N CYS A 194 0.68 0.79 -16.66
CA CYS A 194 1.03 2.02 -17.40
C CYS A 194 0.89 1.85 -18.90
N LYS A 195 1.47 0.77 -19.46
CA LYS A 195 1.43 0.49 -20.90
C LYS A 195 0.01 0.30 -21.42
N GLN A 196 -0.86 -0.32 -20.62
CA GLN A 196 -2.26 -0.52 -20.97
C GLN A 196 -3.07 0.78 -20.90
N ALA A 197 -2.76 1.65 -19.94
CA ALA A 197 -3.38 2.97 -19.83
C ALA A 197 -3.00 3.89 -21.00
N SER A 198 -1.71 3.92 -21.41
CA SER A 198 -1.25 4.70 -22.56
C SER A 198 -1.85 4.26 -23.90
N LEU A 199 -2.33 3.01 -24.01
CA LEU A 199 -3.00 2.49 -25.22
C LEU A 199 -4.50 2.83 -25.28
N ARG A 200 -5.07 3.38 -24.21
CA ARG A 200 -6.50 3.77 -24.11
C ARG A 200 -6.73 5.26 -24.40
N VAL A 201 -5.66 6.03 -24.60
CA VAL A 201 -5.65 7.45 -24.99
C VAL A 201 -5.38 7.53 -26.48
#